data_AF-A0A401I5F9-F1
#
_entry.id   AF-A0A401I5F9-F1
#
_cell.length_a   1.000
_cell.length_b   1.000
_cell.length_c   1.000
_cell.angle_alpha   90.00
_cell.angle_beta   90.00
_cell.angle_gamma   90.00
#
_symmetry.space_group_name_H-M   'P 1'
#
loop_
_entity.id
_entity.type
_entity.pdbx_description
1 polymer ?
#
loop_
_entity_poly.entity_id
_entity_poly.type
_entity_poly.pdbx_seq_one_letter_code
_entity_poly.pdbx_strand_id
1 'polypeptide(L)'
;MISETGTTIPAASFTDDADAPVVALPEITAADTFSIYVNGVLQQSSLSTLTTASLVLDTIDLLEGTPVSIEVSNFADTTSDMTVPPTISAPTITINS
;
A
#
# COMPACT_ATOMS: atom_id res chain seq x y z
N MET A 1 -18.63 -19.86 -4.37
CA MET A 1 -19.07 -18.77 -3.48
C MET A 1 -18.20 -18.83 -2.23
N ILE A 2 -16.99 -18.27 -2.29
CA ILE A 2 -16.22 -18.02 -1.07
C ILE A 2 -16.60 -16.59 -0.66
N SER A 3 -17.23 -16.47 0.50
CA SER A 3 -17.46 -15.20 1.16
C SER A 3 -16.17 -14.83 1.87
N GLU A 4 -15.23 -14.20 1.15
CA GLU A 4 -14.10 -13.53 1.77
C GLU A 4 -14.33 -12.03 1.66
N THR A 5 -14.21 -11.34 2.78
CA THR A 5 -14.37 -9.90 2.96
C THR A 5 -13.21 -9.11 2.35
N GLY A 6 -12.66 -9.55 1.22
CA GLY A 6 -11.52 -8.90 0.57
C GLY A 6 -10.89 -9.74 -0.55
N THR A 7 -10.06 -9.09 -1.35
CA THR A 7 -9.27 -9.70 -2.42
C THR A 7 -7.87 -10.03 -1.88
N THR A 8 -7.54 -11.31 -1.83
CA THR A 8 -6.21 -11.80 -1.42
C THR A 8 -5.32 -12.02 -2.64
N ILE A 9 -4.18 -11.34 -2.68
CA ILE A 9 -3.17 -11.46 -3.73
C ILE A 9 -1.89 -12.06 -3.09
N PRO A 10 -1.51 -13.30 -3.44
CA PRO A 10 -0.32 -13.94 -2.87
C PRO A 10 0.98 -13.27 -3.36
N ALA A 11 2.06 -13.38 -2.58
CA ALA A 11 3.38 -12.83 -2.92
C ALA A 11 3.85 -13.24 -4.33
N ALA A 12 3.63 -14.50 -4.70
CA ALA A 12 3.99 -15.04 -6.01
C ALA A 12 3.24 -14.43 -7.21
N SER A 13 2.21 -13.60 -6.98
CA SER A 13 1.55 -12.82 -8.02
C SER A 13 2.28 -11.52 -8.36
N PHE A 14 3.29 -11.13 -7.58
CA PHE A 14 4.10 -9.95 -7.81
C PHE A 14 5.43 -10.31 -8.47
N THR A 15 5.97 -9.34 -9.20
CA THR A 15 7.33 -9.38 -9.75
C THR A 15 8.12 -8.22 -9.15
N ASP A 16 9.43 -8.42 -9.02
CA ASP A 16 10.35 -7.34 -8.63
C ASP A 16 10.81 -6.52 -9.85
N ASP A 17 11.63 -5.49 -9.62
CA ASP A 17 12.15 -4.63 -10.68
C ASP A 17 13.09 -5.34 -11.68
N ALA A 18 13.48 -6.59 -11.39
CA ALA A 18 14.23 -7.45 -12.28
C ALA A 18 13.32 -8.46 -13.02
N ASP A 19 12.00 -8.24 -12.99
CA ASP A 19 10.97 -9.11 -13.53
C ASP A 19 10.97 -10.52 -12.92
N ALA A 20 11.59 -10.72 -11.76
CA ALA A 20 11.63 -12.01 -11.08
C ALA A 20 10.40 -12.19 -10.17
N PRO A 21 9.85 -13.41 -10.04
CA PRO A 21 8.71 -13.67 -9.18
C PRO A 21 9.09 -13.46 -7.71
N VAL A 22 8.24 -12.75 -6.97
CA VAL A 22 8.44 -12.49 -5.55
C VAL A 22 8.10 -13.74 -4.74
N VAL A 23 9.06 -14.24 -3.96
CA VAL A 23 8.87 -15.41 -3.09
C VAL A 23 8.25 -15.01 -1.74
N ALA A 24 8.64 -13.84 -1.24
CA ALA A 24 8.11 -13.23 -0.02
C ALA A 24 8.11 -11.70 -0.18
N LEU A 25 7.01 -11.07 0.23
CA LEU A 25 6.90 -9.62 0.32
C LEU A 25 7.75 -9.09 1.49
N PRO A 26 8.21 -7.83 1.44
CA PRO A 26 8.97 -7.23 2.53
C PRO A 26 8.20 -7.26 3.85
N GLU A 27 8.90 -7.52 4.96
CA GLU A 27 8.37 -7.32 6.30
C GLU A 27 8.34 -5.82 6.61
N ILE A 28 7.18 -5.28 6.97
CA ILE A 28 7.01 -3.87 7.28
C ILE A 28 7.35 -3.62 8.75
N THR A 29 8.37 -2.80 8.98
CA THR A 29 8.79 -2.35 10.31
C THR A 29 8.27 -0.94 10.61
N ALA A 30 8.53 -0.43 11.82
CA ALA A 30 8.15 0.94 12.20
C ALA A 30 8.89 2.04 11.42
N ALA A 31 9.99 1.69 10.73
CA ALA A 31 10.75 2.61 9.89
C ALA A 31 10.29 2.60 8.43
N ASP A 32 9.29 1.77 8.10
CA ASP A 32 8.80 1.62 6.75
C ASP A 32 7.47 2.35 6.56
N THR A 33 7.28 2.88 5.35
CA THR A 33 5.96 3.27 4.86
C THR A 33 5.66 2.45 3.62
N PHE A 34 4.44 1.94 3.48
CA PHE A 34 4.01 1.28 2.26
C PHE A 34 2.82 2.00 1.63
N SER A 35 2.80 2.04 0.30
CA SER A 35 1.72 2.57 -0.52
C SER A 35 1.26 1.52 -1.52
N ILE A 36 -0.04 1.48 -1.77
CA ILE A 36 -0.64 0.54 -2.71
C ILE A 36 -1.34 1.32 -3.80
N TYR A 37 -1.04 0.94 -5.03
CA TYR A 37 -1.66 1.53 -6.21
C TYR A 37 -2.45 0.45 -6.93
N VAL A 38 -3.75 0.69 -7.10
CA VAL A 38 -4.63 -0.14 -7.92
C VAL A 38 -4.91 0.63 -9.20
N ASN A 39 -4.53 0.10 -10.35
CA ASN A 39 -4.63 0.78 -11.64
C ASN A 39 -3.97 2.19 -11.63
N GLY A 40 -2.85 2.33 -10.92
CA GLY A 40 -2.14 3.61 -10.75
C GLY A 40 -2.77 4.58 -9.76
N VAL A 41 -3.87 4.22 -9.09
CA VAL A 41 -4.54 5.08 -8.09
C VAL A 41 -4.13 4.65 -6.68
N LEU A 42 -3.60 5.61 -5.91
CA LEU A 42 -3.25 5.40 -4.51
C LEU A 42 -4.48 5.01 -3.67
N GLN A 43 -4.36 3.92 -2.94
CA GLN A 43 -5.40 3.43 -2.05
C GLN A 43 -5.22 3.96 -0.62
N GLN A 44 -6.34 4.05 0.11
CA GLN A 44 -6.28 4.37 1.54
C GLN A 44 -5.63 3.20 2.29
N SER A 45 -4.66 3.52 3.15
CA SER A 45 -3.90 2.50 3.90
C SER A 45 -4.80 1.55 4.70
N SER A 46 -5.90 2.05 5.28
CA SER A 46 -6.84 1.25 6.07
C SER A 46 -7.62 0.20 5.28
N LEU A 47 -7.59 0.25 3.94
CA LEU A 47 -8.25 -0.72 3.06
C LEU A 47 -7.31 -1.85 2.63
N SER A 48 -6.14 -1.96 3.26
CA SER A 48 -5.14 -2.94 2.89
C SER A 48 -4.41 -3.51 4.09
N THR A 49 -4.09 -4.79 4.01
CA THR A 49 -3.19 -5.47 4.96
C THR A 49 -2.09 -6.15 4.17
N LEU A 50 -0.84 -5.80 4.48
CA LEU A 50 0.34 -6.37 3.86
C LEU A 50 1.03 -7.32 4.84
N THR A 51 1.31 -8.54 4.38
CA THR A 51 2.12 -9.53 5.09
C THR A 51 3.22 -10.04 4.15
N THR A 52 4.20 -10.77 4.69
CA THR A 52 5.25 -11.38 3.85
C THR A 52 4.70 -12.41 2.86
N ALA A 53 3.51 -12.97 3.11
CA ALA A 53 2.90 -14.00 2.26
C ALA A 53 1.90 -13.44 1.25
N SER A 54 1.23 -12.33 1.56
CA SER A 54 0.16 -11.78 0.72
C SER A 54 -0.15 -10.32 1.00
N LEU A 55 -0.74 -9.68 -0.01
CA LEU A 55 -1.51 -8.47 0.12
C LEU A 55 -3.01 -8.83 0.19
N VAL A 56 -3.71 -8.33 1.19
CA VAL A 56 -5.17 -8.40 1.28
C VAL A 56 -5.75 -7.00 1.11
N LEU A 57 -6.66 -6.84 0.16
CA LEU A 57 -7.41 -5.60 -0.07
C LEU A 57 -8.83 -5.77 0.44
N ASP A 58 -9.31 -4.85 1.27
CA ASP A 58 -10.69 -4.82 1.80
C ASP A 58 -11.68 -4.29 0.73
N THR A 59 -11.64 -4.92 -0.44
CA THR A 59 -12.52 -4.71 -1.58
C THR A 59 -12.65 -6.00 -2.37
N ILE A 60 -13.84 -6.23 -2.93
CA ILE A 60 -14.17 -7.45 -3.69
C ILE A 60 -14.35 -7.18 -5.19
N ASP A 61 -14.26 -5.91 -5.62
CA ASP A 61 -14.57 -5.48 -7.00
C ASP A 61 -13.30 -5.17 -7.82
N LEU A 62 -12.22 -5.92 -7.60
CA LEU A 62 -11.05 -5.88 -8.48
C LEU A 62 -11.32 -6.72 -9.73
N LEU A 63 -11.35 -6.08 -10.89
CA LEU A 63 -11.43 -6.80 -12.16
C LEU A 63 -10.13 -7.57 -12.40
N GLU A 64 -10.25 -8.80 -12.90
CA GLU A 64 -9.10 -9.60 -13.32
C GLU A 64 -8.23 -8.82 -14.31
N GLY A 65 -6.90 -8.87 -14.13
CA GLY A 65 -5.95 -8.13 -14.95
C GLY A 65 -5.76 -6.67 -14.55
N THR A 66 -6.46 -6.16 -13.54
CA THR A 66 -6.17 -4.84 -12.97
C THR A 66 -4.76 -4.83 -12.37
N PRO A 67 -3.86 -3.93 -12.80
CA PRO A 67 -2.51 -3.90 -12.27
C PRO A 67 -2.51 -3.38 -10.83
N VAL A 68 -1.75 -4.06 -9.98
CA VAL A 68 -1.55 -3.70 -8.57
C VAL A 68 -0.06 -3.53 -8.31
N SER A 69 0.33 -2.38 -7.78
CA SER A 69 1.72 -2.08 -7.42
C SER A 69 1.83 -1.83 -5.91
N ILE A 70 2.91 -2.33 -5.33
CA ILE A 70 3.27 -2.11 -3.93
C ILE A 70 4.56 -1.30 -3.94
N GLU A 71 4.56 -0.18 -3.24
CA GLU A 71 5.74 0.64 -3.01
C GLU A 71 6.07 0.61 -1.52
N VAL A 72 7.29 0.24 -1.16
CA VAL A 72 7.78 0.25 0.22
C VAL A 72 8.99 1.16 0.31
N SER A 73 8.91 2.15 1.20
CA SER A 73 9.98 3.09 1.47
C SER A 73 10.49 2.87 2.89
N ASN A 74 11.78 2.55 3.02
CA ASN A 74 12.46 2.31 4.29
C ASN A 74 13.26 3.55 4.71
N PHE A 75 13.09 3.96 5.98
CA PHE A 75 13.77 5.13 6.56
C PHE A 75 14.63 4.77 7.77
N ALA A 76 15.00 3.50 7.96
CA ALA A 76 15.72 3.03 9.15
C ALA A 76 17.08 3.73 9.35
N ASP A 77 17.76 4.05 8.24
CA ASP A 77 19.05 4.75 8.23
C ASP A 77 18.90 6.25 7.92
N THR A 78 17.68 6.80 7.98
CA THR A 78 17.42 8.21 7.72
C THR A 78 17.22 8.96 9.03
N THR A 79 17.94 10.07 9.19
CA THR A 79 17.74 11.01 10.29
C THR A 79 17.18 12.31 9.73
N SER A 80 16.25 12.91 10.46
CA SER A 80 15.68 14.22 10.11
C SER A 80 16.29 15.28 11.02
N ASP A 81 16.90 16.31 10.42
CA ASP A 81 17.39 17.49 11.13
C ASP A 81 16.24 18.43 11.56
N MET A 82 14.99 18.07 11.25
CA MET A 82 13.82 18.90 11.48
C MET A 82 13.44 18.89 12.97
N THR A 83 13.69 20.00 13.66
CA THR A 83 13.43 20.16 15.10
C THR A 83 12.04 20.72 15.42
N VAL A 84 11.36 21.33 14.45
CA VAL A 84 10.01 21.87 14.58
C VAL A 84 9.19 21.46 13.35
N PRO A 85 8.13 20.63 13.51
CA PRO A 85 7.24 20.30 12.41
C PRO A 85 6.48 21.53 11.90
N PRO A 86 6.28 21.70 10.59
CA PRO A 86 5.40 22.73 10.07
C PRO A 86 3.96 22.44 10.51
N THR A 87 3.25 23.45 10.99
CA THR A 87 1.81 23.37 11.23
C THR A 87 1.07 23.51 9.90
N ILE A 88 0.46 22.42 9.45
CA ILE A 88 -0.54 22.48 8.37
C ILE A 88 -1.90 22.75 9.02
N SER A 89 -2.48 23.93 8.75
CA SER A 89 -3.87 24.20 9.12
C SER A 89 -4.80 23.37 8.27
N ALA A 90 -5.83 22.78 8.89
CA ALA A 90 -6.86 22.04 8.16
C ALA A 90 -7.47 22.94 7.07
N PRO A 91 -7.62 22.46 5.82
CA PRO A 91 -8.25 23.24 4.76
C PRO A 91 -9.72 23.50 5.11
N THR A 92 -10.22 24.70 4.81
CA THR A 92 -11.66 24.95 4.84
C THR A 92 -12.29 24.29 3.61
N ILE A 93 -13.05 23.22 3.82
CA ILE A 93 -13.82 22.57 2.74
C ILE A 93 -15.18 23.25 2.65
N THR A 94 -15.46 23.93 1.54
CA THR A 94 -16.79 24.45 1.22
C THR A 94 -17.44 23.53 0.19
N ILE A 95 -18.53 22.85 0.56
CA ILE A 95 -19.37 22.11 -0.38
C ILE A 95 -20.40 23.08 -0.94
N ASN A 96 -20.31 23.40 -2.22
CA ASN A 96 -21.33 24.18 -2.92
C ASN A 96 -22.46 23.21 -3.32
N SER A 97 -23.65 23.43 -2.76
CA SER A 97 -24.89 22.75 -3.16
C SER A 97 -25.46 23.32 -4.45
#